data_AF-A0A7C5XSE6-F1
#
_entry.id   AF-A0A7C5XSE6-F1
#
_cell.length_a   1.000
_cell.length_b   1.000
_cell.length_c   1.000
_cell.angle_alpha   90.00
_cell.angle_beta   90.00
_cell.angle_gamma   90.00
#
_symmetry.space_group_name_H-M   'P 1'
#
loop_
_entity.id
_entity.type
_entity.pdbx_description
1 polymer ?
#
loop_
_entity_poly.entity_id
_entity_poly.type
_entity_poly.pdbx_seq_one_letter_code
_entity_poly.pdbx_strand_id
1 'polypeptide(L)'
;MMRVGLLLVASMVLASACSAPAPPAAKLTIVPDITVRRARFEPHTIGADVSSLSAGDRQALDHLVAAARQIDRVFFLQAWSRNPEFSKKLDGLEGPDAQAARDYYRIMYGPWDRLEHFEPFVGDIPHPAGAGFYPEDMTKEEFQSWLKSHPGDEKAFTSLTTVIERKDGGLVAVPYSVRYAKELGVAAEELRAAAAATDNESLRRFLTSRAAAFESDDYYQSDLDWMDLDSPLEVVIGPYETYEDGLFGYKASFEAFLCIAQPEDSRRLDKYKGELPFLERNLPIPDEH
;
A
#
# COMPACT_ATOMS: atom_id res chain seq x y z
N MET A 1 -25.85 68.63 -39.95
CA MET A 1 -26.37 67.24 -39.85
C MET A 1 -25.50 66.37 -40.75
N MET A 2 -24.47 65.72 -40.20
CA MET A 2 -24.38 64.25 -39.97
C MET A 2 -24.44 63.47 -41.30
N ARG A 3 -23.43 62.71 -41.76
CA ARG A 3 -22.60 61.69 -41.09
C ARG A 3 -21.27 61.50 -41.86
N VAL A 4 -20.18 61.33 -41.13
CA VAL A 4 -18.88 60.86 -41.64
C VAL A 4 -18.84 59.34 -41.44
N GLY A 5 -18.60 58.58 -42.51
CA GLY A 5 -18.47 57.12 -42.47
C GLY A 5 -17.06 56.70 -42.05
N LEU A 6 -16.97 55.92 -40.98
CA LEU A 6 -15.71 55.36 -40.46
C LEU A 6 -15.59 53.91 -40.97
N LEU A 7 -14.58 53.63 -41.82
CA LEU A 7 -14.19 52.26 -42.16
C LEU A 7 -13.39 51.66 -41.00
N LEU A 8 -13.88 50.55 -40.45
CA LEU A 8 -13.15 49.73 -39.49
C LEU A 8 -12.37 48.65 -40.25
N VAL A 9 -11.04 48.69 -40.20
CA VAL A 9 -10.17 47.59 -40.66
C VAL A 9 -9.83 46.76 -39.43
N ALA A 10 -10.32 45.52 -39.38
CA ALA A 10 -10.01 44.57 -38.31
C ALA A 10 -8.71 43.82 -38.66
N SER A 11 -7.62 44.14 -37.96
CA SER A 11 -6.37 43.39 -38.01
C SER A 11 -6.41 42.23 -37.03
N MET A 12 -6.50 41.01 -37.56
CA MET A 12 -6.46 39.77 -36.78
C MET A 12 -4.99 39.40 -36.53
N VAL A 13 -4.52 39.54 -35.29
CA VAL A 13 -3.17 39.10 -34.88
C VAL A 13 -3.25 37.63 -34.46
N LEU A 14 -2.75 36.73 -35.30
CA LEU A 14 -2.50 35.33 -34.95
C LEU A 14 -1.22 35.25 -34.12
N ALA A 15 -1.36 35.15 -32.80
CA ALA A 15 -0.28 34.80 -31.91
C ALA A 15 0.01 33.29 -32.04
N SER A 16 1.00 32.95 -32.86
CA SER A 16 1.52 31.59 -32.95
C SER A 16 2.37 31.31 -31.71
N ALA A 17 1.80 30.62 -30.72
CA ALA A 17 2.53 30.14 -29.56
C ALA A 17 3.47 29.01 -29.99
N CYS A 18 4.74 29.34 -30.23
CA CYS A 18 5.80 28.33 -30.31
C CYS A 18 6.00 27.73 -28.91
N SER A 19 5.30 26.63 -28.61
CA SER A 19 5.69 25.77 -27.49
C SER A 19 7.01 25.10 -27.84
N ALA A 20 8.08 25.45 -27.12
CA ALA A 20 9.33 24.72 -27.20
C ALA A 20 9.09 23.25 -26.82
N PRO A 21 9.70 22.28 -27.52
CA PRO A 21 9.61 20.87 -27.14
C PRO A 21 10.17 20.69 -25.72
N ALA A 22 9.45 19.94 -24.89
CA ALA A 22 9.91 19.60 -23.55
C ALA A 22 11.32 18.98 -23.63
N PRO A 23 12.24 19.34 -22.72
CA PRO A 23 13.58 18.76 -22.72
C PRO A 23 13.46 17.23 -22.65
N PRO A 24 14.27 16.48 -23.42
CA PRO A 24 14.25 15.02 -23.38
C PRO A 24 14.48 14.58 -21.94
N ALA A 25 13.63 13.66 -21.46
CA ALA A 25 13.75 13.11 -20.13
C ALA A 25 15.18 12.58 -19.93
N ALA A 26 15.84 13.02 -18.87
CA ALA A 26 17.17 12.53 -18.52
C ALA A 26 17.12 10.99 -18.44
N LYS A 27 18.09 10.33 -19.06
CA LYS A 27 18.18 8.86 -19.03
C LYS A 27 18.37 8.43 -17.57
N LEU A 28 17.57 7.46 -17.12
CA LEU A 28 17.74 6.86 -15.81
C LEU A 28 19.11 6.17 -15.74
N THR A 29 19.87 6.48 -14.69
CA THR A 29 21.15 5.83 -14.41
C THR A 29 20.90 4.63 -13.49
N ILE A 30 21.53 3.50 -13.79
CA ILE A 30 21.52 2.31 -12.95
C ILE A 30 22.87 2.24 -12.23
N VAL A 31 22.88 1.91 -10.95
CA VAL A 31 24.13 1.73 -10.19
C VAL A 31 24.94 0.54 -10.72
N PRO A 32 26.29 0.61 -10.77
CA PRO A 32 27.12 -0.44 -11.37
C PRO A 32 27.04 -1.82 -10.69
N ASP A 33 26.61 -1.86 -9.43
CA ASP A 33 26.53 -3.05 -8.58
C ASP A 33 25.13 -3.66 -8.50
N ILE A 34 24.17 -3.23 -9.34
CA ILE A 34 22.78 -3.67 -9.27
C ILE A 34 22.61 -5.20 -9.34
N THR A 35 23.47 -5.88 -10.10
CA THR A 35 23.46 -7.35 -10.21
C THR A 35 23.84 -8.00 -8.89
N VAL A 36 24.79 -7.43 -8.15
CA VAL A 36 25.21 -7.87 -6.81
C VAL A 36 24.09 -7.62 -5.80
N ARG A 37 23.48 -6.42 -5.82
CA ARG A 37 22.36 -6.08 -4.93
C ARG A 37 21.17 -7.03 -5.13
N ARG A 38 20.79 -7.30 -6.38
CA ARG A 38 19.71 -8.24 -6.74
C ARG A 38 20.02 -9.69 -6.36
N ALA A 39 21.30 -10.10 -6.37
CA ALA A 39 21.71 -11.45 -6.00
C ALA A 39 21.57 -11.75 -4.50
N ARG A 40 21.41 -10.73 -3.64
CA ARG A 40 21.10 -10.92 -2.21
C ARG A 40 19.74 -11.60 -1.96
N PHE A 41 18.85 -11.56 -2.94
CA PHE A 41 17.53 -12.19 -2.90
C PHE A 41 17.54 -13.45 -3.76
N GLU A 42 17.85 -14.59 -3.13
CA GLU A 42 17.86 -15.89 -3.79
C GLU A 42 16.42 -16.31 -4.14
N PRO A 43 16.13 -16.61 -5.42
CA PRO A 43 14.82 -17.10 -5.81
C PRO A 43 14.53 -18.47 -5.17
N HIS A 44 13.47 -18.55 -4.37
CA HIS A 44 12.98 -19.80 -3.81
C HIS A 44 11.51 -20.01 -4.18
N THR A 45 11.13 -21.27 -4.45
CA THR A 45 9.72 -21.61 -4.68
C THR A 45 9.05 -21.87 -3.34
N ILE A 46 8.14 -20.99 -2.95
CA ILE A 46 7.31 -21.17 -1.75
C ILE A 46 6.05 -21.91 -2.18
N GLY A 47 5.74 -23.02 -1.50
CA GLY A 47 4.54 -23.83 -1.75
C GLY A 47 3.92 -24.31 -0.45
N ALA A 48 2.68 -24.79 -0.54
CA ALA A 48 1.95 -25.40 0.55
C ALA A 48 1.15 -26.61 0.04
N ASP A 49 0.95 -27.62 0.89
CA ASP A 49 0.06 -28.73 0.57
C ASP A 49 -1.41 -28.29 0.76
N VAL A 50 -2.17 -28.33 -0.33
CA VAL A 50 -3.59 -27.95 -0.38
C VAL A 50 -4.52 -29.15 -0.62
N SER A 51 -3.98 -30.37 -0.55
CA SER A 51 -4.73 -31.61 -0.83
C SER A 51 -5.85 -31.86 0.19
N SER A 52 -5.66 -31.42 1.43
CA SER A 52 -6.62 -31.56 2.54
C SER A 52 -7.78 -30.56 2.50
N LEU A 53 -7.67 -29.49 1.70
CA LEU A 53 -8.73 -28.49 1.59
C LEU A 53 -10.01 -29.08 1.00
N SER A 54 -11.16 -28.52 1.38
CA SER A 54 -12.41 -28.82 0.70
C SER A 54 -12.39 -28.28 -0.75
N ALA A 55 -13.35 -28.69 -1.58
CA ALA A 55 -13.49 -28.09 -2.91
C ALA A 55 -13.83 -26.59 -2.80
N GLY A 56 -14.69 -26.22 -1.85
CA GLY A 56 -15.05 -24.84 -1.56
C GLY A 56 -13.86 -24.00 -1.10
N ASP A 57 -13.02 -24.53 -0.21
CA ASP A 57 -11.84 -23.80 0.29
C ASP A 57 -10.75 -23.64 -0.77
N ARG A 58 -10.58 -24.62 -1.68
CA ARG A 58 -9.68 -24.45 -2.83
C ARG A 58 -10.15 -23.31 -3.73
N GLN A 59 -11.46 -23.24 -4.01
CA GLN A 59 -12.02 -22.13 -4.78
C GLN A 59 -11.90 -20.80 -4.02
N ALA A 60 -12.13 -20.80 -2.71
CA ALA A 60 -11.92 -19.62 -1.88
C ALA A 60 -10.47 -19.14 -1.92
N LEU A 61 -9.49 -20.06 -1.91
CA LEU A 61 -8.07 -19.73 -2.02
C LEU A 61 -7.73 -19.03 -3.35
N ASP A 62 -8.30 -19.46 -4.48
CA ASP A 62 -8.09 -18.80 -5.77
C ASP A 62 -8.57 -17.33 -5.74
N HIS A 63 -9.74 -17.09 -5.16
CA HIS A 63 -10.28 -15.74 -4.95
C HIS A 63 -9.44 -14.93 -3.96
N LEU A 64 -8.95 -15.53 -2.87
CA LEU A 64 -8.04 -14.88 -1.92
C LEU A 64 -6.73 -14.45 -2.58
N VAL A 65 -6.17 -15.27 -3.46
CA VAL A 65 -4.97 -14.90 -4.25
C VAL A 65 -5.27 -13.71 -5.17
N ALA A 66 -6.46 -13.67 -5.78
CA ALA A 66 -6.88 -12.54 -6.60
C ALA A 66 -7.03 -11.25 -5.77
N ALA A 67 -7.62 -11.32 -4.57
CA ALA A 67 -7.71 -10.21 -3.63
C ALA A 67 -6.32 -9.73 -3.17
N ALA A 68 -5.43 -10.65 -2.77
CA ALA A 68 -4.08 -10.34 -2.32
C ALA A 68 -3.25 -9.62 -3.40
N ARG A 69 -3.46 -9.91 -4.69
CA ARG A 69 -2.82 -9.16 -5.80
C ARG A 69 -3.29 -7.71 -5.89
N GLN A 70 -4.53 -7.41 -5.49
CA GLN A 70 -4.98 -6.01 -5.40
C GLN A 70 -4.34 -5.32 -4.20
N ILE A 71 -4.19 -6.02 -3.08
CA ILE A 71 -3.49 -5.51 -1.88
C ILE A 71 -2.01 -5.21 -2.18
N ASP A 72 -1.32 -6.09 -2.92
CA ASP A 72 0.03 -5.84 -3.46
C ASP A 72 0.08 -4.53 -4.28
N ARG A 73 -0.95 -4.31 -5.11
CA ARG A 73 -1.06 -3.06 -5.88
C ARG A 73 -1.30 -1.85 -5.00
N VAL A 74 -2.09 -1.95 -3.93
CA VAL A 74 -2.29 -0.86 -2.97
C VAL A 74 -0.98 -0.55 -2.25
N PHE A 75 -0.25 -1.56 -1.77
CA PHE A 75 1.06 -1.34 -1.15
C PHE A 75 2.04 -0.69 -2.11
N PHE A 76 2.05 -1.08 -3.39
CA PHE A 76 2.86 -0.41 -4.41
C PHE A 76 2.56 1.10 -4.53
N LEU A 77 1.31 1.53 -4.31
CA LEU A 77 0.95 2.96 -4.28
C LEU A 77 1.32 3.63 -2.94
N GLN A 78 1.27 2.87 -1.84
CA GLN A 78 1.64 3.35 -0.50
C GLN A 78 3.15 3.49 -0.31
N ALA A 79 3.95 2.60 -0.90
CA ALA A 79 5.41 2.69 -0.87
C ALA A 79 5.90 3.96 -1.58
N TRP A 80 5.26 4.35 -2.69
CA TRP A 80 5.50 5.63 -3.33
C TRP A 80 4.36 6.04 -4.26
N SER A 81 3.82 7.24 -4.08
CA SER A 81 2.67 7.71 -4.89
C SER A 81 2.98 7.80 -6.39
N ARG A 82 4.26 8.00 -6.76
CA ARG A 82 4.70 8.12 -8.17
C ARG A 82 5.21 6.82 -8.77
N ASN A 83 5.15 5.71 -8.02
CA ASN A 83 5.51 4.39 -8.53
C ASN A 83 4.84 4.04 -9.88
N PRO A 84 3.54 4.33 -10.13
CA PRO A 84 2.91 4.07 -11.43
C PRO A 84 3.49 4.85 -12.61
N GLU A 85 4.01 6.06 -12.37
CA GLU A 85 4.68 6.85 -13.40
C GLU A 85 6.13 6.37 -13.59
N PHE A 86 6.81 6.10 -12.47
CA PHE A 86 8.22 5.69 -12.50
C PHE A 86 8.41 4.30 -13.11
N SER A 87 7.52 3.34 -12.84
CA SER A 87 7.58 2.00 -13.42
C SER A 87 7.59 2.00 -14.95
N LYS A 88 6.82 2.91 -15.57
CA LYS A 88 6.81 3.08 -17.04
C LYS A 88 8.16 3.57 -17.58
N LYS A 89 8.93 4.32 -16.79
CA LYS A 89 10.29 4.73 -17.16
C LYS A 89 11.26 3.55 -17.07
N LEU A 90 11.06 2.64 -16.11
CA LEU A 90 11.86 1.40 -16.03
C LEU A 90 11.65 0.50 -17.25
N ASP A 91 10.46 0.46 -17.83
CA ASP A 91 10.20 -0.36 -19.03
C ASP A 91 11.14 0.01 -20.19
N GLY A 92 11.56 1.28 -20.27
CA GLY A 92 12.51 1.77 -21.29
C GLY A 92 13.99 1.56 -20.97
N LEU A 93 14.36 0.90 -19.87
CA LEU A 93 15.77 0.63 -19.54
C LEU A 93 16.37 -0.38 -20.52
N GLU A 94 17.56 -0.08 -21.03
CA GLU A 94 18.30 -0.94 -21.96
C GLU A 94 19.68 -1.29 -21.39
N GLY A 95 20.30 -2.33 -21.94
CA GLY A 95 21.63 -2.78 -21.52
C GLY A 95 21.62 -3.97 -20.57
N PRO A 96 22.81 -4.49 -20.21
CA PRO A 96 22.94 -5.74 -19.46
C PRO A 96 22.35 -5.69 -18.05
N ASP A 97 22.31 -4.51 -17.44
CA ASP A 97 21.86 -4.30 -16.06
C ASP A 97 20.35 -4.02 -15.93
N ALA A 98 19.67 -3.81 -17.05
CA ALA A 98 18.28 -3.36 -17.06
C ALA A 98 17.30 -4.38 -16.44
N GLN A 99 17.52 -5.69 -16.65
CA GLN A 99 16.66 -6.71 -16.03
C GLN A 99 16.89 -6.81 -14.52
N ALA A 100 18.15 -6.75 -14.07
CA ALA A 100 18.46 -6.77 -12.65
C ALA A 100 17.84 -5.54 -11.93
N ALA A 101 17.89 -4.37 -12.56
CA ALA A 101 17.24 -3.17 -12.05
C ALA A 101 15.71 -3.32 -11.94
N ARG A 102 15.04 -3.89 -12.95
CA ARG A 102 13.58 -4.15 -12.91
C ARG A 102 13.20 -5.16 -11.83
N ASP A 103 13.96 -6.26 -11.72
CA ASP A 103 13.75 -7.27 -10.68
C ASP A 103 13.89 -6.66 -9.30
N TYR A 104 14.93 -5.85 -9.08
CA TYR A 104 15.22 -5.25 -7.79
C TYR A 104 14.20 -4.17 -7.42
N TYR A 105 13.77 -3.36 -8.39
CA TYR A 105 12.65 -2.43 -8.24
C TYR A 105 11.36 -3.12 -7.77
N ARG A 106 11.05 -4.29 -8.34
CA ARG A 106 9.90 -5.09 -7.91
C ARG A 106 10.06 -5.60 -6.48
N ILE A 107 11.24 -6.12 -6.12
CA ILE A 107 11.52 -6.61 -4.76
C ILE A 107 11.42 -5.47 -3.73
N MET A 108 11.90 -4.28 -4.10
CA MET A 108 12.00 -3.12 -3.21
C MET A 108 10.76 -2.21 -3.24
N TYR A 109 9.75 -2.49 -4.06
CA TYR A 109 8.59 -1.61 -4.25
C TYR A 109 8.93 -0.15 -4.56
N GLY A 110 10.05 0.08 -5.27
CA GLY A 110 10.58 1.41 -5.54
C GLY A 110 12.04 1.40 -5.99
N PRO A 111 12.60 2.55 -6.42
CA PRO A 111 13.98 2.65 -6.88
C PRO A 111 15.03 2.71 -5.76
N TRP A 112 14.68 2.33 -4.53
CA TRP A 112 15.51 2.48 -3.34
C TRP A 112 15.81 1.16 -2.65
N ASP A 113 17.03 1.01 -2.19
CA ASP A 113 17.50 -0.20 -1.54
C ASP A 113 17.08 -0.23 -0.07
N ARG A 114 16.04 -1.02 0.24
CA ARG A 114 15.53 -1.18 1.61
C ARG A 114 16.54 -1.81 2.58
N LEU A 115 17.59 -2.47 2.08
CA LEU A 115 18.66 -3.02 2.92
C LEU A 115 19.76 -2.00 3.24
N GLU A 116 19.89 -0.95 2.41
CA GLU A 116 20.92 0.08 2.52
C GLU A 116 20.27 1.45 2.72
N HIS A 117 19.48 1.60 3.79
CA HIS A 117 18.88 2.89 4.19
C HIS A 117 18.15 3.68 3.09
N PHE A 118 17.50 2.97 2.16
CA PHE A 118 16.84 3.55 0.98
C PHE A 118 17.76 4.31 0.03
N GLU A 119 19.01 3.88 -0.13
CA GLU A 119 19.89 4.39 -1.18
C GLU A 119 19.28 4.16 -2.58
N PRO A 120 19.21 5.18 -3.46
CA PRO A 120 18.67 5.01 -4.80
C PRO A 120 19.59 4.13 -5.65
N PHE A 121 19.04 3.11 -6.30
CA PHE A 121 19.76 2.24 -7.23
C PHE A 121 19.34 2.42 -8.71
N VAL A 122 18.23 3.13 -8.96
CA VAL A 122 17.84 3.65 -10.28
C VAL A 122 17.47 5.12 -10.17
N GLY A 123 18.15 5.98 -10.92
CA GLY A 123 18.00 7.43 -10.80
C GLY A 123 18.64 7.97 -9.51
N ASP A 124 18.23 9.17 -9.11
CA ASP A 124 18.84 9.95 -8.02
C ASP A 124 17.81 10.60 -7.08
N ILE A 125 16.52 10.26 -7.25
CA ILE A 125 15.44 10.80 -6.42
C ILE A 125 15.60 10.26 -5.00
N PRO A 126 15.62 11.09 -3.95
CA PRO A 126 15.62 10.62 -2.56
C PRO A 126 14.31 9.93 -2.17
N HIS A 127 14.36 8.94 -1.29
CA HIS A 127 13.15 8.29 -0.76
C HIS A 127 12.33 9.27 0.08
N PRO A 128 11.04 9.50 -0.21
CA PRO A 128 10.21 10.36 0.61
C PRO A 128 9.93 9.70 1.97
N ALA A 129 10.26 10.38 3.07
CA ALA A 129 10.06 9.83 4.42
C ALA A 129 8.58 9.49 4.75
N GLY A 130 7.64 10.21 4.13
CA GLY A 130 6.21 9.93 4.25
C GLY A 130 5.68 8.91 3.23
N ALA A 131 6.56 8.25 2.48
CA ALA A 131 6.22 7.32 1.40
C ALA A 131 5.14 7.89 0.46
N GLY A 132 4.12 7.11 0.12
CA GLY A 132 2.94 7.52 -0.64
C GLY A 132 1.78 8.05 0.22
N PHE A 133 1.98 8.28 1.52
CA PHE A 133 0.89 8.66 2.44
C PHE A 133 0.70 10.17 2.62
N TYR A 134 1.72 10.96 2.31
CA TYR A 134 1.71 12.42 2.46
C TYR A 134 2.24 13.09 1.18
N PRO A 135 1.95 14.38 0.95
CA PRO A 135 2.57 15.11 -0.15
C PRO A 135 4.10 15.17 0.05
N GLU A 136 4.89 14.89 -1.00
CA GLU A 136 6.36 14.83 -0.92
C GLU A 136 7.00 16.18 -0.51
N ASP A 137 6.32 17.28 -0.75
CA ASP A 137 6.74 18.65 -0.39
C ASP A 137 6.19 19.12 0.97
N MET A 138 5.41 18.30 1.67
CA MET A 138 4.85 18.63 2.98
C MET A 138 5.89 18.48 4.09
N THR A 139 6.05 19.51 4.92
CA THR A 139 6.91 19.44 6.11
C THR A 139 6.15 18.97 7.34
N LYS A 140 6.88 18.48 8.36
CA LYS A 140 6.27 18.11 9.65
C LYS A 140 5.63 19.33 10.32
N GLU A 141 6.26 20.50 10.18
CA GLU A 141 5.79 21.75 10.73
C GLU A 141 4.50 22.23 10.05
N GLU A 142 4.37 22.03 8.74
CA GLU A 142 3.13 22.31 7.99
C GLU A 142 1.97 21.47 8.54
N PHE A 143 2.18 20.14 8.66
CA PHE A 143 1.18 19.22 9.21
C PHE A 143 0.76 19.60 10.64
N GLN A 144 1.73 19.86 11.52
CA GLN A 144 1.45 20.24 12.90
C GLN A 144 0.76 21.61 13.01
N SER A 145 1.11 22.56 12.15
CA SER A 145 0.46 23.88 12.11
C SER A 145 -0.96 23.79 11.59
N TRP A 146 -1.23 22.87 10.64
CA TRP A 146 -2.59 22.56 10.20
C TRP A 146 -3.45 22.08 11.39
N LEU A 147 -2.98 21.08 12.13
CA LEU A 147 -3.75 20.54 13.27
C LEU A 147 -4.00 21.57 14.38
N LYS A 148 -3.05 22.47 14.63
CA LYS A 148 -3.24 23.57 15.59
C LYS A 148 -4.33 24.55 15.16
N SER A 149 -4.46 24.80 13.85
CA SER A 149 -5.46 25.73 13.30
C SER A 149 -6.81 25.05 13.03
N HIS A 150 -6.82 23.72 12.86
CA HIS A 150 -7.99 22.91 12.56
C HIS A 150 -8.07 21.70 13.50
N PRO A 151 -8.29 21.90 14.82
CA PRO A 151 -8.27 20.80 15.79
C PRO A 151 -9.33 19.72 15.54
N GLY A 152 -10.40 20.02 14.79
CA GLY A 152 -11.40 19.04 14.37
C GLY A 152 -10.87 17.97 13.42
N ASP A 153 -9.74 18.22 12.76
CA ASP A 153 -9.15 17.31 11.77
C ASP A 153 -8.23 16.26 12.40
N GLU A 154 -7.82 16.44 13.66
CA GLU A 154 -6.78 15.65 14.32
C GLU A 154 -7.03 14.14 14.22
N LYS A 155 -8.25 13.70 14.50
CA LYS A 155 -8.61 12.27 14.42
C LYS A 155 -8.45 11.72 13.00
N ALA A 156 -8.89 12.47 11.98
CA ALA A 156 -8.79 12.01 10.60
C ALA A 156 -7.32 12.02 10.14
N PHE A 157 -6.58 13.07 10.47
CA PHE A 157 -5.19 13.25 10.04
C PHE A 157 -4.21 12.29 10.71
N THR A 158 -4.48 11.85 11.93
CA THR A 158 -3.67 10.85 12.64
C THR A 158 -4.21 9.42 12.51
N SER A 159 -5.32 9.23 11.78
CA SER A 159 -5.90 7.90 11.54
C SER A 159 -4.93 7.00 10.77
N LEU A 160 -4.97 5.71 11.11
CA LEU A 160 -4.26 4.62 10.42
C LEU A 160 -4.66 4.48 8.95
N THR A 161 -5.90 4.84 8.62
CA THR A 161 -6.56 4.51 7.33
C THR A 161 -6.89 5.76 6.52
N THR A 162 -6.03 6.76 6.56
CA THR A 162 -6.14 7.96 5.71
C THR A 162 -4.79 8.34 5.11
N VAL A 163 -4.81 8.84 3.88
CA VAL A 163 -3.66 9.58 3.32
C VAL A 163 -3.90 11.07 3.47
N ILE A 164 -2.83 11.85 3.50
CA ILE A 164 -2.91 13.31 3.46
C ILE A 164 -2.63 13.77 2.03
N GLU A 165 -3.51 14.62 1.50
CA GLU A 165 -3.37 15.19 0.17
C GLU A 165 -3.48 16.72 0.22
N ARG A 166 -2.90 17.38 -0.79
CA ARG A 166 -3.11 18.82 -0.99
C ARG A 166 -4.46 19.06 -1.67
N LYS A 167 -5.26 19.97 -1.12
CA LYS A 167 -6.53 20.39 -1.72
C LYS A 167 -6.79 21.86 -1.46
N ASP A 168 -7.08 22.62 -2.53
CA ASP A 168 -7.42 24.04 -2.47
C ASP A 168 -6.41 24.91 -1.68
N GLY A 169 -5.13 24.56 -1.76
CA GLY A 169 -4.04 25.23 -1.03
C GLY A 169 -3.88 24.83 0.44
N GLY A 170 -4.66 23.86 0.92
CA GLY A 170 -4.56 23.25 2.25
C GLY A 170 -4.30 21.76 2.23
N LEU A 171 -4.47 21.12 3.39
CA LEU A 171 -4.36 19.66 3.56
C LEU A 171 -5.74 19.04 3.78
N VAL A 172 -5.92 17.81 3.32
CA VAL A 172 -7.12 17.02 3.60
C VAL A 172 -6.74 15.58 3.88
N ALA A 173 -7.41 14.95 4.84
CA ALA A 173 -7.33 13.51 5.06
C ALA A 173 -8.32 12.79 4.12
N VAL A 174 -7.80 11.94 3.24
CA VAL A 174 -8.59 11.12 2.32
C VAL A 174 -8.62 9.68 2.85
N PRO A 175 -9.81 9.11 3.14
CA PRO A 175 -9.93 7.74 3.62
C PRO A 175 -9.37 6.71 2.61
N TYR A 176 -8.83 5.60 3.11
CA TYR A 176 -8.26 4.53 2.26
C TYR A 176 -9.29 3.92 1.31
N SER A 177 -10.52 3.68 1.79
CA SER A 177 -11.66 3.22 0.97
C SER A 177 -11.93 4.13 -0.24
N VAL A 178 -11.65 5.43 -0.13
CA VAL A 178 -11.78 6.40 -1.22
C VAL A 178 -10.51 6.42 -2.07
N ARG A 179 -9.33 6.52 -1.42
CA ARG A 179 -8.05 6.68 -2.10
C ARG A 179 -7.68 5.48 -2.96
N TYR A 180 -8.05 4.29 -2.52
CA TYR A 180 -7.76 3.00 -3.15
C TYR A 180 -9.03 2.27 -3.60
N ALA A 181 -10.13 3.01 -3.81
CA ALA A 181 -11.46 2.45 -4.13
C ALA A 181 -11.45 1.44 -5.28
N LYS A 182 -10.61 1.65 -6.28
CA LYS A 182 -10.52 0.74 -7.44
C LYS A 182 -9.98 -0.62 -7.03
N GLU A 183 -8.81 -0.65 -6.41
CA GLU A 183 -8.15 -1.89 -5.97
C GLU A 183 -8.94 -2.56 -4.83
N LEU A 184 -9.40 -1.78 -3.85
CA LEU A 184 -10.16 -2.27 -2.71
C LEU A 184 -11.55 -2.78 -3.09
N GLY A 185 -12.21 -2.17 -4.09
CA GLY A 185 -13.48 -2.67 -4.61
C GLY A 185 -13.35 -4.05 -5.23
N VAL A 186 -12.33 -4.26 -6.08
CA VAL A 186 -12.04 -5.59 -6.66
C VAL A 186 -11.66 -6.58 -5.55
N ALA A 187 -10.82 -6.18 -4.59
CA ALA A 187 -10.47 -7.05 -3.46
C ALA A 187 -11.71 -7.45 -2.65
N ALA A 188 -12.62 -6.53 -2.36
CA ALA A 188 -13.86 -6.80 -1.64
C ALA A 188 -14.80 -7.75 -2.40
N GLU A 189 -14.90 -7.62 -3.73
CA GLU A 189 -15.65 -8.56 -4.57
C GLU A 189 -15.07 -9.97 -4.51
N GLU A 190 -13.74 -10.10 -4.63
CA GLU A 190 -13.04 -11.38 -4.51
C GLU A 190 -13.19 -12.00 -3.11
N LEU A 191 -13.12 -11.19 -2.04
CA LEU A 191 -13.37 -11.65 -0.68
C LEU A 191 -14.81 -12.17 -0.49
N ARG A 192 -15.81 -11.51 -1.08
CA ARG A 192 -17.20 -12.00 -1.08
C ARG A 192 -17.36 -13.28 -1.88
N ALA A 193 -16.67 -13.41 -3.01
CA ALA A 193 -16.67 -14.63 -3.80
C ALA A 193 -16.01 -15.80 -3.04
N ALA A 194 -14.89 -15.54 -2.37
CA ALA A 194 -14.24 -16.50 -1.47
C ALA A 194 -15.17 -16.90 -0.31
N ALA A 195 -15.83 -15.92 0.31
CA ALA A 195 -16.82 -16.15 1.37
C ALA A 195 -17.99 -17.01 0.87
N ALA A 196 -18.46 -16.82 -0.36
CA ALA A 196 -19.52 -17.63 -0.95
C ALA A 196 -19.07 -19.08 -1.25
N ALA A 197 -17.81 -19.25 -1.65
CA ALA A 197 -17.25 -20.54 -2.06
C ALA A 197 -16.86 -21.46 -0.88
N THR A 198 -16.30 -20.91 0.20
CA THR A 198 -15.89 -21.74 1.36
C THR A 198 -17.08 -22.43 2.01
N ASP A 199 -16.86 -23.60 2.60
CA ASP A 199 -17.83 -24.28 3.46
C ASP A 199 -17.62 -23.95 4.96
N ASN A 200 -16.54 -23.23 5.30
CA ASN A 200 -16.21 -22.87 6.69
C ASN A 200 -16.93 -21.57 7.12
N GLU A 201 -17.69 -21.66 8.22
CA GLU A 201 -18.52 -20.54 8.69
C GLU A 201 -17.71 -19.37 9.26
N SER A 202 -16.62 -19.65 9.99
CA SER A 202 -15.77 -18.58 10.56
C SER A 202 -15.03 -17.83 9.46
N LEU A 203 -14.49 -18.55 8.46
CA LEU A 203 -13.86 -17.95 7.29
C LEU A 203 -14.88 -17.13 6.49
N ARG A 204 -16.07 -17.67 6.22
CA ARG A 204 -17.14 -16.93 5.53
C ARG A 204 -17.47 -15.62 6.24
N ARG A 205 -17.60 -15.66 7.57
CA ARG A 205 -17.91 -14.49 8.39
C ARG A 205 -16.81 -13.43 8.28
N PHE A 206 -15.57 -13.83 8.52
CA PHE A 206 -14.40 -12.96 8.41
C PHE A 206 -14.26 -12.31 7.03
N LEU A 207 -14.32 -13.10 5.96
CA LEU A 207 -14.17 -12.59 4.59
C LEU A 207 -15.29 -11.62 4.22
N THR A 208 -16.51 -11.86 4.69
CA THR A 208 -17.66 -10.97 4.47
C THR A 208 -17.47 -9.64 5.19
N SER A 209 -17.09 -9.66 6.46
CA SER A 209 -16.90 -8.43 7.24
C SER A 209 -15.65 -7.65 6.79
N ARG A 210 -14.57 -8.34 6.42
CA ARG A 210 -13.37 -7.69 5.86
C ARG A 210 -13.63 -7.02 4.51
N ALA A 211 -14.44 -7.63 3.64
CA ALA A 211 -14.89 -6.99 2.40
C ALA A 211 -15.66 -5.69 2.66
N ALA A 212 -16.52 -5.66 3.69
CA ALA A 212 -17.24 -4.45 4.08
C ALA A 212 -16.30 -3.38 4.72
N ALA A 213 -15.27 -3.82 5.45
CA ALA A 213 -14.27 -2.92 6.04
C ALA A 213 -13.48 -2.16 4.96
N PHE A 214 -13.13 -2.82 3.84
CA PHE A 214 -12.46 -2.16 2.71
C PHE A 214 -13.26 -1.01 2.07
N GLU A 215 -14.58 -1.03 2.19
CA GLU A 215 -15.46 0.01 1.65
C GLU A 215 -15.82 1.09 2.68
N SER A 216 -15.67 0.81 3.97
CA SER A 216 -16.12 1.68 5.07
C SER A 216 -14.99 2.29 5.90
N ASP A 217 -13.77 1.76 5.78
CA ASP A 217 -12.62 2.04 6.65
C ASP A 217 -12.83 1.71 8.15
N ASP A 218 -13.89 0.97 8.50
CA ASP A 218 -14.11 0.43 9.84
C ASP A 218 -13.72 -1.05 9.89
N TYR A 219 -12.53 -1.32 10.43
CA TYR A 219 -11.94 -2.66 10.50
C TYR A 219 -12.28 -3.40 11.79
N TYR A 220 -12.85 -2.74 12.79
CA TYR A 220 -12.98 -3.28 14.15
C TYR A 220 -13.72 -4.61 14.18
N GLN A 221 -14.90 -4.69 13.56
CA GLN A 221 -15.68 -5.93 13.53
C GLN A 221 -14.96 -7.04 12.75
N SER A 222 -14.30 -6.70 11.64
CA SER A 222 -13.56 -7.69 10.86
C SER A 222 -12.32 -8.22 11.58
N ASP A 223 -11.70 -7.41 12.44
CA ASP A 223 -10.58 -7.85 13.27
C ASP A 223 -11.05 -8.78 14.40
N LEU A 224 -12.23 -8.55 14.98
CA LEU A 224 -12.86 -9.52 15.88
C LEU A 224 -13.13 -10.85 15.16
N ASP A 225 -13.73 -10.80 13.96
CA ASP A 225 -14.00 -12.01 13.18
C ASP A 225 -12.72 -12.74 12.75
N TRP A 226 -11.63 -12.00 12.53
CA TRP A 226 -10.30 -12.57 12.26
C TRP A 226 -9.73 -13.28 13.49
N MET A 227 -9.83 -12.72 14.68
CA MET A 227 -9.39 -13.38 15.92
C MET A 227 -10.19 -14.66 16.22
N ASP A 228 -11.45 -14.71 15.80
CA ASP A 228 -12.35 -15.86 15.93
C ASP A 228 -12.22 -16.86 14.76
N LEU A 229 -11.25 -16.68 13.86
CA LEU A 229 -11.05 -17.55 12.70
C LEU A 229 -10.62 -18.96 13.15
N ASP A 230 -11.40 -19.96 12.73
CA ASP A 230 -11.13 -21.39 12.91
C ASP A 230 -11.33 -22.10 11.57
N SER A 231 -10.27 -22.15 10.77
CA SER A 231 -10.30 -22.53 9.36
C SER A 231 -9.00 -23.19 8.92
N PRO A 232 -9.04 -24.12 7.94
CA PRO A 232 -7.82 -24.66 7.33
C PRO A 232 -7.03 -23.60 6.53
N LEU A 233 -7.69 -22.52 6.12
CA LEU A 233 -7.08 -21.33 5.54
C LEU A 233 -6.93 -20.26 6.63
N GLU A 234 -5.70 -19.86 6.90
CA GLU A 234 -5.36 -18.72 7.76
C GLU A 234 -5.10 -17.50 6.87
N VAL A 235 -5.84 -16.42 7.08
CA VAL A 235 -5.88 -15.28 6.17
C VAL A 235 -5.70 -13.98 6.94
N VAL A 236 -4.60 -13.29 6.68
CA VAL A 236 -4.39 -11.89 7.07
C VAL A 236 -4.47 -11.06 5.80
N ILE A 237 -5.35 -10.06 5.74
CA ILE A 237 -5.49 -9.20 4.55
C ILE A 237 -6.09 -7.83 4.90
N GLY A 238 -5.28 -6.79 4.93
CA GLY A 238 -5.74 -5.45 5.33
C GLY A 238 -4.60 -4.49 5.67
N PRO A 239 -4.92 -3.28 6.16
CA PRO A 239 -3.94 -2.31 6.61
C PRO A 239 -3.56 -2.53 8.07
N TYR A 240 -2.28 -2.81 8.36
CA TYR A 240 -1.81 -3.13 9.72
C TYR A 240 -0.60 -2.31 10.14
N GLU A 241 0.56 -2.59 9.56
CA GLU A 241 1.84 -2.10 10.05
C GLU A 241 2.13 -0.66 9.61
N THR A 242 2.75 0.14 10.48
CA THR A 242 3.01 1.58 10.20
C THR A 242 4.47 1.90 9.84
N TYR A 243 5.33 0.88 9.67
CA TYR A 243 6.76 1.07 9.44
C TYR A 243 7.12 1.81 8.15
N GLU A 244 6.26 1.74 7.13
CA GLU A 244 6.46 2.45 5.86
C GLU A 244 6.28 3.98 6.03
N ASP A 245 5.50 4.41 7.03
CA ASP A 245 5.41 5.82 7.42
C ASP A 245 6.61 6.20 8.30
N GLY A 246 7.73 6.49 7.65
CA GLY A 246 8.94 7.02 8.29
C GLY A 246 8.81 8.47 8.78
N LEU A 247 7.68 9.13 8.55
CA LEU A 247 7.47 10.53 8.95
C LEU A 247 6.89 10.61 10.37
N PHE A 248 5.77 9.93 10.60
CA PHE A 248 5.05 9.96 11.88
C PHE A 248 4.74 8.57 12.46
N GLY A 249 4.83 7.50 11.66
CA GLY A 249 4.39 6.17 12.06
C GLY A 249 2.89 6.06 12.29
N TYR A 250 2.09 6.94 11.68
CA TYR A 250 0.63 6.94 11.80
C TYR A 250 -0.05 6.04 10.79
N LYS A 251 0.50 5.89 9.57
CA LYS A 251 -0.26 5.33 8.44
C LYS A 251 -0.01 3.84 8.29
N ALA A 252 -1.07 3.05 8.31
CA ALA A 252 -0.99 1.61 8.17
C ALA A 252 -0.81 1.22 6.70
N SER A 253 0.05 0.25 6.45
CA SER A 253 0.32 -0.32 5.13
C SER A 253 -0.53 -1.55 4.89
N PHE A 254 -1.05 -1.69 3.67
CA PHE A 254 -1.78 -2.86 3.24
C PHE A 254 -0.84 -4.05 3.03
N GLU A 255 -1.21 -5.20 3.56
CA GLU A 255 -0.49 -6.46 3.40
C GLU A 255 -1.44 -7.66 3.35
N ALA A 256 -0.91 -8.79 2.88
CA ALA A 256 -1.64 -10.05 2.85
C ALA A 256 -0.74 -11.25 3.12
N PHE A 257 -1.19 -12.15 4.00
CA PHE A 257 -0.62 -13.48 4.22
C PHE A 257 -1.73 -14.52 4.05
N LEU A 258 -1.51 -15.44 3.12
CA LEU A 258 -2.40 -16.56 2.86
C LEU A 258 -1.66 -17.86 3.23
N CYS A 259 -2.10 -18.50 4.30
CA CYS A 259 -1.42 -19.62 4.91
C CYS A 259 -2.34 -20.84 5.01
N ILE A 260 -1.75 -22.04 4.99
CA ILE A 260 -2.45 -23.28 5.32
C ILE A 260 -2.17 -23.59 6.78
N ALA A 261 -3.23 -23.70 7.59
CA ALA A 261 -3.10 -24.02 9.00
C ALA A 261 -2.42 -25.40 9.18
N GLN A 262 -1.61 -25.53 10.23
CA GLN A 262 -0.92 -26.76 10.61
C GLN A 262 -1.42 -27.21 11.99
N PRO A 263 -2.57 -27.92 12.09
CA PRO A 263 -3.24 -28.17 13.37
C PRO A 263 -2.40 -28.94 14.38
N GLU A 264 -1.51 -29.81 13.91
CA GLU A 264 -0.59 -30.55 14.78
C GLU A 264 0.42 -29.62 15.45
N ASP A 265 1.03 -28.71 14.69
CA ASP A 265 1.98 -27.73 15.22
C ASP A 265 1.27 -26.68 16.09
N SER A 266 0.08 -26.20 15.67
CA SER A 266 -0.75 -25.31 16.50
C SER A 266 -1.04 -25.93 17.87
N ARG A 267 -1.42 -27.22 17.91
CA ARG A 267 -1.69 -27.93 19.17
C ARG A 267 -0.46 -28.07 20.07
N ARG A 268 0.74 -28.19 19.48
CA ARG A 268 2.00 -28.24 20.25
C ARG A 268 2.29 -26.91 20.94
N LEU A 269 1.79 -25.80 20.39
CA LEU A 269 1.94 -24.46 20.94
C LEU A 269 0.84 -24.09 21.96
N ASP A 270 -0.32 -24.75 21.95
CA ASP A 270 -1.45 -24.43 22.85
C ASP A 270 -1.09 -24.38 24.33
N LYS A 271 -0.13 -25.21 24.77
CA LYS A 271 0.36 -25.21 26.15
C LYS A 271 0.86 -23.82 26.61
N TYR A 272 1.40 -23.00 25.72
CA TYR A 272 1.96 -21.70 26.06
C TYR A 272 0.87 -20.66 26.36
N LYS A 273 -0.36 -20.85 25.89
CA LYS A 273 -1.49 -19.96 26.22
C LYS A 273 -1.74 -19.89 27.73
N GLY A 274 -1.59 -21.02 28.42
CA GLY A 274 -1.73 -21.11 29.87
C GLY A 274 -0.57 -20.47 30.65
N GLU A 275 0.58 -20.25 30.00
CA GLU A 275 1.76 -19.66 30.63
C GLU A 275 1.74 -18.12 30.62
N LEU A 276 0.89 -17.49 29.78
CA LEU A 276 0.86 -16.02 29.64
C LEU A 276 0.67 -15.29 30.98
N PRO A 277 -0.26 -15.68 31.89
CA PRO A 277 -0.39 -15.01 33.18
C PRO A 277 0.79 -15.26 34.13
N PHE A 278 1.55 -16.35 33.96
CA PHE A 278 2.79 -16.57 34.71
C PHE A 278 3.89 -15.67 34.19
N LEU A 279 4.07 -15.60 32.87
CA LEU A 279 5.07 -14.75 32.22
C LEU A 279 4.84 -13.28 32.56
N GLU A 280 3.60 -12.80 32.46
CA GLU A 280 3.23 -11.41 32.78
C GLU A 280 3.62 -11.04 34.22
N ARG A 281 3.25 -11.87 35.19
CA ARG A 281 3.55 -11.64 36.62
C ARG A 281 5.04 -11.75 36.98
N ASN A 282 5.88 -12.28 36.09
CA ASN A 282 7.31 -12.46 36.32
C ASN A 282 8.15 -11.61 35.36
N LEU A 283 7.55 -10.62 34.70
CA LEU A 283 8.31 -9.62 33.98
C LEU A 283 9.27 -8.92 34.95
N PRO A 284 10.51 -8.61 34.55
CA PRO A 284 11.50 -7.97 35.41
C PRO A 284 11.24 -6.46 35.54
N ILE A 285 10.02 -6.10 35.95
CA ILE A 285 9.50 -4.74 36.14
C ILE A 285 8.72 -4.67 37.46
N PRO A 286 8.48 -3.45 38.00
CA PRO A 286 7.58 -3.29 39.15
C PRO A 286 6.17 -3.83 38.89
N ASP A 287 5.55 -4.44 39.91
CA ASP A 287 4.24 -5.10 39.82
C ASP A 287 3.08 -4.15 39.43
N GLU A 288 3.24 -2.84 39.62
CA GLU A 288 2.22 -1.84 39.26
C GLU A 288 2.11 -1.53 37.77
N HIS A 289 3.02 -2.05 36.94
CA HIS A 289 3.09 -1.85 35.49
C HIS A 289 2.57 -3.07 34.73
#